data_AF-A0A0G2I968-F1
#
_entry.id   AF-A0A0G2I968-F1
#
_cell.length_a   1.000
_cell.length_b   1.000
_cell.length_c   1.000
_cell.angle_alpha   90.00
_cell.angle_beta   90.00
_cell.angle_gamma   90.00
#
_symmetry.space_group_name_H-M   'P 1'
#
loop_
_entity.id
_entity.type
_entity.pdbx_description
1 polymer ?
#
loop_
_entity_poly.entity_id
_entity_poly.type
_entity_poly.pdbx_seq_one_letter_code
_entity_poly.pdbx_strand_id
1 'polypeptide(L)'
;MADLAYLMDALAKFTGLRHVTMSSGDIFCEGFTLDKPSPFMTPVQPPADWLQREGVRHLAVMLEALAYNNTKAESLRADRFDWTFLGKSSIELERLFRPVVDARHVELEIMLALDENLYDVDGNTEVCRQFMQRGILRDLLVRMKRLNLLRVGFLCDMYAPYKPVVLRDIKSPSHHWPRLTQPELSNVTADRHTLMQILSLHNDTLQSLCLQGIDPGENPWEKLLPEIRNALYLKDAYICGTLKGRMEDEQDEGQLETWKLDMVGIWENDMRASINRYCRNGAEDYPDELPLTDRVM
;
A
#
# COMPACT_ATOMS: atom_id res chain seq x y z
N MET A 1 24.07 10.73 12.28
CA MET A 1 23.94 11.98 13.09
C MET A 1 23.98 13.23 12.24
N ALA A 2 24.84 13.33 11.22
CA ALA A 2 24.86 14.49 10.31
C ALA A 2 23.50 14.73 9.63
N ASP A 3 22.89 13.70 9.03
CA ASP A 3 21.60 13.81 8.31
C ASP A 3 20.47 14.39 9.19
N LEU A 4 20.37 13.92 10.44
CA LEU A 4 19.39 14.40 11.39
C LEU A 4 19.61 15.87 11.73
N ALA A 5 20.85 16.28 12.00
CA ALA A 5 21.17 17.67 12.28
C ALA A 5 20.84 18.59 11.10
N TYR A 6 21.17 18.17 9.87
CA TYR A 6 20.82 18.92 8.66
C TYR A 6 19.31 19.03 8.47
N LEU A 7 18.59 17.93 8.63
CA LEU A 7 17.15 17.93 8.47
C LEU A 7 16.46 18.76 9.56
N MET A 8 16.94 18.71 10.79
CA MET A 8 16.44 19.55 11.88
C MET A 8 16.59 21.05 11.56
N ASP A 9 17.78 21.49 11.10
CA ASP A 9 18.03 22.88 10.72
C ASP A 9 17.20 23.31 9.50
N ALA A 10 17.03 22.41 8.52
CA ALA A 10 16.19 22.67 7.37
C ALA A 10 14.71 22.82 7.76
N LEU A 11 14.14 21.87 8.51
CA LEU A 11 12.74 21.87 8.92
C LEU A 11 12.39 23.10 9.79
N ALA A 12 13.31 23.57 10.63
CA ALA A 12 13.12 24.78 11.43
C ALA A 12 12.82 26.03 10.57
N LYS A 13 13.25 26.04 9.30
CA LYS A 13 13.01 27.14 8.34
C LYS A 13 11.67 27.02 7.62
N PHE A 14 10.99 25.87 7.69
CA PHE A 14 9.71 25.61 7.02
C PHE A 14 8.54 25.63 8.03
N THR A 15 8.15 26.81 8.48
CA THR A 15 7.07 26.99 9.49
C THR A 15 5.68 26.54 9.01
N GLY A 16 5.48 26.44 7.69
CA GLY A 16 4.24 25.98 7.06
C GLY A 16 4.29 24.55 6.51
N LEU A 17 5.25 23.73 6.93
CA LEU A 17 5.41 22.38 6.40
C LEU A 17 4.20 21.51 6.75
N ARG A 18 3.52 20.99 5.72
CA ARG A 18 2.36 20.09 5.85
C ARG A 18 2.56 18.73 5.21
N HIS A 19 3.46 18.62 4.26
CA HIS A 19 3.69 17.42 3.48
C HIS A 19 5.14 17.00 3.65
N VAL A 20 5.35 15.74 3.99
CA VAL A 20 6.69 15.15 4.04
C VAL A 20 6.72 13.90 3.18
N THR A 21 7.78 13.79 2.40
CA THR A 21 7.99 12.68 1.47
C THR A 21 9.40 12.18 1.61
N MET A 22 9.52 10.89 1.90
CA MET A 22 10.75 10.12 1.71
C MET A 22 10.61 9.37 0.40
N SER A 23 11.41 9.74 -0.60
CA SER A 23 11.41 9.11 -1.93
C SER A 23 12.59 8.14 -2.06
N SER A 24 12.38 7.04 -2.78
CA SER A 24 13.41 6.03 -3.09
C SER A 24 14.20 6.32 -4.38
N GLY A 25 14.14 7.54 -4.92
CA GLY A 25 14.88 7.94 -6.13
C GLY A 25 14.20 7.56 -7.43
N ASP A 26 13.59 6.37 -7.51
CA ASP A 26 12.88 5.88 -8.71
C ASP A 26 11.70 6.77 -9.10
N ILE A 27 10.92 7.23 -8.12
CA ILE A 27 9.71 8.04 -8.39
C ILE A 27 10.01 9.54 -8.53
N PHE A 28 11.11 10.03 -7.94
CA PHE A 28 11.46 11.45 -8.06
C PHE A 28 11.87 11.84 -9.50
N CYS A 29 12.27 10.86 -10.31
CA CYS A 29 12.74 11.07 -11.67
C CYS A 29 11.64 10.92 -12.75
N GLU A 30 10.48 10.35 -12.42
CA GLU A 30 9.33 10.28 -13.34
C GLU A 30 8.61 11.65 -13.42
N GLY A 31 9.17 12.55 -14.23
CA GLY A 31 8.57 13.86 -14.55
C GLY A 31 9.52 15.04 -14.46
N PHE A 32 10.67 14.88 -13.82
CA PHE A 32 11.76 15.85 -13.86
C PHE A 32 12.88 15.33 -14.76
N THR A 33 12.96 15.83 -15.99
CA THR A 33 14.23 15.88 -16.71
C THR A 33 15.17 16.77 -15.89
N LEU A 34 15.92 16.16 -14.97
CA LEU A 34 16.95 16.84 -14.21
C LEU A 34 18.09 17.20 -15.17
N ASP A 35 17.97 18.34 -15.86
CA ASP A 35 19.07 18.98 -16.60
C ASP A 35 20.23 19.39 -15.67
N LYS A 36 20.07 19.23 -14.35
CA LYS A 36 21.11 19.43 -13.35
C LYS A 36 21.24 18.19 -12.48
N PRO A 37 22.45 17.63 -12.31
CA PRO A 37 22.68 16.58 -11.33
C PRO A 37 22.27 17.12 -9.97
N SER A 38 21.33 16.43 -9.33
CA SER A 38 21.01 16.69 -7.93
C SER A 38 22.29 16.56 -7.10
N PRO A 39 22.51 17.36 -6.05
CA PRO A 39 23.58 17.08 -5.09
C PRO A 39 23.44 15.69 -4.45
N PHE A 40 22.25 15.08 -4.52
CA PHE A 40 21.95 13.70 -4.14
C PHE A 40 22.20 12.66 -5.25
N MET A 41 22.55 13.10 -6.48
CA MET A 41 22.92 12.25 -7.64
C MET A 41 24.42 12.07 -7.80
N THR A 42 25.24 12.63 -6.91
CA THR A 42 26.59 12.10 -6.76
C THR A 42 26.42 10.61 -6.47
N PRO A 43 27.05 9.68 -7.23
CA PRO A 43 27.00 8.28 -6.88
C PRO A 43 27.54 8.24 -5.46
N VAL A 44 26.64 8.01 -4.51
CA VAL A 44 27.02 7.55 -3.20
C VAL A 44 27.79 6.29 -3.54
N GLN A 45 29.13 6.37 -3.53
CA GLN A 45 29.95 5.17 -3.50
C GLN A 45 29.32 4.36 -2.41
N PRO A 46 28.76 3.17 -2.70
CA PRO A 46 28.04 2.38 -1.73
C PRO A 46 28.83 2.40 -0.42
N PRO A 47 28.43 3.13 0.65
CA PRO A 47 29.21 3.24 1.87
C PRO A 47 29.27 1.88 2.54
N ALA A 48 30.00 0.91 1.99
CA ALA A 48 29.77 -0.50 2.27
C ALA A 48 28.25 -0.74 2.51
N ASP A 49 27.42 -0.55 1.48
CA ASP A 49 25.93 -0.54 1.49
C ASP A 49 25.23 -1.77 2.09
N TRP A 50 25.97 -2.70 2.65
CA TRP A 50 25.54 -4.00 3.15
C TRP A 50 24.95 -3.96 4.58
N LEU A 51 24.96 -2.81 5.28
CA LEU A 51 24.62 -2.77 6.72
C LEU A 51 23.34 -2.02 7.09
N GLN A 52 22.70 -1.26 6.20
CA GLN A 52 21.45 -0.56 6.53
C GLN A 52 20.37 -0.85 5.51
N ARG A 53 19.31 -1.51 5.98
CA ARG A 53 18.12 -1.84 5.20
C ARG A 53 17.50 -0.56 4.61
N GLU A 54 17.07 -0.65 3.35
CA GLU A 54 16.56 0.48 2.56
C GLU A 54 15.47 1.26 3.31
N GLY A 55 15.52 2.59 3.21
CA GLY A 55 14.50 3.49 3.77
C GLY A 55 14.41 3.56 5.30
N VAL A 56 14.91 2.57 6.07
CA VAL A 56 14.74 2.50 7.53
C VAL A 56 15.34 3.72 8.24
N ARG A 57 16.60 4.03 7.94
CA ARG A 57 17.27 5.22 8.52
C ARG A 57 16.60 6.51 8.05
N HIS A 58 16.27 6.61 6.76
CA HIS A 58 15.69 7.81 6.16
C HIS A 58 14.35 8.15 6.81
N LEU A 59 13.47 7.17 6.96
CA LEU A 59 12.16 7.33 7.60
C LEU A 59 12.33 7.70 9.08
N ALA A 60 13.23 7.02 9.80
CA ALA A 60 13.52 7.33 11.20
C ALA A 60 14.00 8.78 11.36
N VAL A 61 15.00 9.20 10.59
CA VAL A 61 15.56 10.56 10.64
C VAL A 61 14.50 11.60 10.30
N MET A 62 13.67 11.36 9.28
CA MET A 62 12.57 12.25 8.91
C MET A 62 11.57 12.44 10.06
N LEU A 63 11.10 11.34 10.64
CA LEU A 63 10.13 11.37 11.75
C LEU A 63 10.74 11.98 13.02
N GLU A 64 12.01 11.71 13.32
CA GLU A 64 12.73 12.31 14.45
C GLU A 64 12.90 13.82 14.29
N ALA A 65 13.26 14.28 13.09
CA ALA A 65 13.44 15.70 12.82
C ALA A 65 12.10 16.47 12.92
N LEU A 66 10.98 15.86 12.49
CA LEU A 66 9.63 16.41 12.69
C LEU A 66 9.26 16.46 14.18
N ALA A 67 9.53 15.39 14.92
CA ALA A 67 9.26 15.32 16.35
C ALA A 67 10.07 16.36 17.13
N TYR A 68 11.34 16.53 16.80
CA TYR A 68 12.23 17.50 17.43
C TYR A 68 11.74 18.94 17.21
N ASN A 69 11.36 19.28 15.98
CA ASN A 69 10.86 20.63 15.64
C ASN A 69 9.39 20.85 16.03
N ASN A 70 8.73 19.86 16.65
CA ASN A 70 7.30 19.87 16.93
C ASN A 70 6.43 20.20 15.69
N THR A 71 6.91 19.80 14.51
CA THR A 71 6.22 20.05 13.24
C THR A 71 5.14 19.00 13.04
N LYS A 72 3.90 19.43 12.79
CA LYS A 72 2.78 18.53 12.49
C LYS A 72 2.57 18.45 11.00
N ALA A 73 2.69 17.25 10.42
CA ALA A 73 2.41 17.05 9.00
C ALA A 73 0.99 16.52 8.80
N GLU A 74 0.33 17.06 7.78
CA GLU A 74 -0.98 16.60 7.31
C GLU A 74 -0.85 15.45 6.29
N SER A 75 0.35 15.19 5.78
CA SER A 75 0.63 14.15 4.80
C SER A 75 2.01 13.53 5.04
N LEU A 76 2.04 12.21 5.12
CA LEU A 76 3.25 11.40 5.18
C LEU A 76 3.26 10.46 3.98
N ARG A 77 4.28 10.59 3.14
CA ARG A 77 4.63 9.59 2.14
C ARG A 77 5.98 8.98 2.47
N ALA A 78 5.97 7.71 2.84
CA ALA A 78 7.15 6.88 2.84
C ALA A 78 7.01 5.97 1.62
N ASP A 79 7.83 6.23 0.61
CA ASP A 79 7.95 5.36 -0.56
C ASP A 79 8.58 4.03 -0.10
N ARG A 80 9.75 3.64 -0.57
CA ARG A 80 10.30 2.34 -0.19
C ARG A 80 11.00 2.35 1.16
N PHE A 81 10.56 1.49 2.07
CA PHE A 81 11.32 1.16 3.28
C PHE A 81 11.13 -0.29 3.73
N ASP A 82 12.17 -0.86 4.30
CA ASP A 82 12.14 -2.23 4.82
C ASP A 82 11.22 -2.37 6.04
N TRP A 83 10.44 -3.45 6.07
CA TRP A 83 9.47 -3.77 7.11
C TRP A 83 10.06 -3.76 8.54
N THR A 84 11.36 -4.02 8.71
CA THR A 84 12.03 -4.00 10.02
C THR A 84 12.07 -2.63 10.67
N PHE A 85 11.78 -1.54 9.95
CA PHE A 85 11.52 -0.26 10.58
C PHE A 85 10.40 -0.36 11.64
N LEU A 86 9.39 -1.17 11.37
CA LEU A 86 8.30 -1.45 12.31
C LEU A 86 8.74 -2.35 13.48
N GLY A 87 9.95 -2.93 13.42
CA GLY A 87 10.63 -3.72 14.48
C GLY A 87 10.92 -2.97 15.78
N LYS A 88 10.76 -1.65 15.78
CA LYS A 88 10.96 -0.78 16.94
C LYS A 88 9.93 -1.05 18.04
N SER A 89 10.26 -0.65 19.27
CA SER A 89 9.30 -0.77 20.38
C SER A 89 8.05 0.08 20.12
N SER A 90 6.89 -0.34 20.65
CA SER A 90 5.63 0.43 20.50
C SER A 90 5.76 1.87 20.98
N ILE A 91 6.49 2.10 22.08
CA ILE A 91 6.79 3.42 22.63
C ILE A 91 7.62 4.26 21.66
N GLU A 92 8.63 3.65 21.03
CA GLU A 92 9.48 4.34 20.05
C GLU A 92 8.70 4.69 18.79
N LEU A 93 7.89 3.76 18.26
CA LEU A 93 7.04 4.02 17.10
C LEU A 93 5.99 5.10 17.41
N GLU A 94 5.35 5.04 18.57
CA GLU A 94 4.42 6.08 19.01
C GLU A 94 5.08 7.46 19.06
N ARG A 95 6.31 7.55 19.60
CA ARG A 95 7.10 8.78 19.61
C ARG A 95 7.40 9.27 18.19
N LEU A 96 7.82 8.37 17.30
CA LEU A 96 8.20 8.68 15.92
C LEU A 96 6.99 9.13 15.08
N PHE A 97 5.83 8.49 15.24
CA PHE A 97 4.61 8.82 14.48
C PHE A 97 3.75 9.93 15.10
N ARG A 98 4.06 10.39 16.32
CA ARG A 98 3.38 11.53 16.97
C ARG A 98 3.26 12.80 16.11
N PRO A 99 4.24 13.15 15.25
CA PRO A 99 4.13 14.31 14.34
C PRO A 99 3.06 14.15 13.24
N VAL A 100 2.69 12.92 12.91
CA VAL A 100 1.79 12.57 11.80
C VAL A 100 0.47 11.95 12.27
N VAL A 101 0.19 11.97 13.58
CA VAL A 101 -1.02 11.37 14.14
C VAL A 101 -2.32 12.02 13.64
N ASP A 102 -2.26 13.29 13.20
CA ASP A 102 -3.40 14.00 12.61
C ASP A 102 -3.35 14.03 11.07
N ALA A 103 -2.53 13.17 10.45
CA ALA A 103 -2.38 13.12 9.00
C ALA A 103 -3.71 12.79 8.31
N ARG A 104 -3.91 13.43 7.16
CA ARG A 104 -5.01 13.20 6.22
C ARG A 104 -4.61 12.28 5.08
N HIS A 105 -3.32 12.21 4.76
CA HIS A 105 -2.80 11.37 3.69
C HIS A 105 -1.62 10.57 4.23
N VAL A 106 -1.71 9.25 4.14
CA VAL A 106 -0.62 8.36 4.52
C VAL A 106 -0.39 7.37 3.40
N GLU A 107 0.84 7.33 2.92
CA GLU A 107 1.31 6.40 1.90
C GLU A 107 2.54 5.68 2.45
N LEU A 108 2.49 4.35 2.50
CA LEU A 108 3.55 3.48 3.03
C LEU A 108 3.80 2.35 2.03
N GLU A 109 4.99 2.30 1.42
CA GLU A 109 5.40 1.21 0.54
C GLU A 109 6.47 0.34 1.23
N ILE A 110 6.03 -0.78 1.79
CA ILE A 110 6.83 -1.62 2.69
C ILE A 110 7.51 -2.73 1.90
N MET A 111 8.83 -2.80 1.96
CA MET A 111 9.61 -3.85 1.30
C MET A 111 9.80 -5.06 2.22
N LEU A 112 9.73 -6.28 1.64
CA LEU A 112 9.93 -7.53 2.39
C LEU A 112 11.38 -7.99 2.53
N ALA A 113 12.24 -7.68 1.56
CA ALA A 113 13.70 -7.70 1.61
C ALA A 113 14.24 -7.47 0.19
N LEU A 114 15.36 -6.74 0.09
CA LEU A 114 16.31 -6.84 -1.02
C LEU A 114 17.57 -7.50 -0.46
N ASP A 115 17.48 -8.76 -0.04
CA ASP A 115 18.74 -9.51 0.01
C ASP A 115 19.04 -9.90 -1.44
N GLU A 116 20.23 -9.57 -1.93
CA GLU A 116 20.67 -9.96 -3.28
C GLU A 116 20.58 -11.49 -3.47
N ASN A 117 20.55 -12.23 -2.35
CA ASN A 117 20.08 -13.60 -2.32
C ASN A 117 18.55 -13.66 -2.42
N LEU A 118 18.05 -13.49 -3.65
CA LEU A 118 16.66 -13.77 -4.10
C LEU A 118 16.15 -15.17 -3.73
N TYR A 119 16.95 -15.98 -3.04
CA TYR A 119 16.67 -17.35 -2.63
C TYR A 119 15.97 -17.47 -1.27
N ASP A 120 15.93 -16.42 -0.43
CA ASP A 120 15.21 -16.44 0.87
C ASP A 120 14.07 -15.41 0.95
N VAL A 121 13.33 -15.29 -0.15
CA VAL A 121 12.11 -14.46 -0.20
C VAL A 121 11.03 -15.07 0.70
N ASP A 122 10.93 -16.40 0.77
CA ASP A 122 9.92 -17.10 1.56
C ASP A 122 10.14 -16.92 3.07
N GLY A 123 11.38 -17.03 3.55
CA GLY A 123 11.70 -16.82 4.96
C GLY A 123 11.41 -15.39 5.42
N ASN A 124 11.83 -14.39 4.64
CA ASN A 124 11.55 -12.99 4.96
C ASN A 124 10.05 -12.65 4.91
N THR A 125 9.32 -13.24 3.96
CA THR A 125 7.86 -13.07 3.85
C THR A 125 7.14 -13.60 5.09
N GLU A 126 7.51 -14.80 5.55
CA GLU A 126 6.90 -15.41 6.74
C GLU A 126 7.28 -14.67 8.02
N VAL A 127 8.53 -14.22 8.17
CA VAL A 127 8.95 -13.40 9.32
C VAL A 127 8.20 -12.06 9.34
N CYS A 128 8.10 -11.37 8.20
CA CYS A 128 7.32 -10.14 8.09
C CYS A 128 5.85 -10.39 8.43
N ARG A 129 5.26 -11.49 7.96
CA ARG A 129 3.89 -11.88 8.29
C ARG A 129 3.68 -12.02 9.79
N GLN A 130 4.49 -12.85 10.45
CA GLN A 130 4.42 -13.06 11.90
C GLN A 130 4.60 -11.75 12.68
N PHE A 131 5.41 -10.85 12.13
CA PHE A 131 5.60 -9.53 12.71
C PHE A 131 4.36 -8.65 12.57
N MET A 132 3.76 -8.59 11.38
CA MET A 132 2.57 -7.79 11.08
C MET A 132 1.33 -8.27 11.83
N GLN A 133 1.21 -9.58 12.05
CA GLN A 133 0.14 -10.19 12.86
C GLN A 133 0.05 -9.64 14.30
N ARG A 134 1.14 -9.06 14.82
CA ARG A 134 1.15 -8.37 16.12
C ARG A 134 0.32 -7.09 16.12
N GLY A 135 -0.12 -6.62 14.94
CA GLY A 135 -0.98 -5.45 14.78
C GLY A 135 -0.27 -4.11 14.86
N ILE A 136 1.06 -4.08 14.74
CA ILE A 136 1.85 -2.85 14.93
C ILE A 136 1.43 -1.76 13.92
N LEU A 137 1.31 -2.12 12.65
CA LEU A 137 0.86 -1.18 11.62
C LEU A 137 -0.59 -0.73 11.85
N ARG A 138 -1.49 -1.67 12.15
CA ARG A 138 -2.87 -1.38 12.53
C ARG A 138 -2.97 -0.40 13.69
N ASP A 139 -2.20 -0.61 14.76
CA ASP A 139 -2.24 0.22 15.96
C ASP A 139 -1.73 1.65 15.71
N LEU A 140 -0.78 1.81 14.78
CA LEU A 140 -0.33 3.11 14.31
C LEU A 140 -1.42 3.83 13.49
N LEU A 141 -1.99 3.14 12.50
CA LEU A 141 -2.98 3.72 11.58
C LEU A 141 -4.32 4.05 12.27
N VAL A 142 -4.75 3.26 13.26
CA VAL A 142 -5.99 3.50 14.03
C VAL A 142 -5.98 4.85 14.74
N ARG A 143 -4.79 5.38 15.08
CA ARG A 143 -4.65 6.69 15.75
C ARG A 143 -4.87 7.87 14.80
N MET A 144 -4.80 7.65 13.48
CA MET A 144 -4.95 8.68 12.45
C MET A 144 -6.41 8.95 12.12
N LYS A 145 -7.13 9.65 13.01
CA LYS A 145 -8.59 9.83 12.91
C LYS A 145 -9.04 10.75 11.77
N ARG A 146 -8.11 11.51 11.16
CA ARG A 146 -8.38 12.48 10.08
C ARG A 146 -8.02 11.95 8.69
N LEU A 147 -7.73 10.65 8.59
CA LEU A 147 -7.26 10.01 7.37
C LEU A 147 -8.34 10.06 6.28
N ASN A 148 -7.97 10.62 5.14
CA ASN A 148 -8.77 10.71 3.93
C ASN A 148 -8.23 9.78 2.83
N LEU A 149 -6.91 9.66 2.73
CA LEU A 149 -6.20 8.77 1.81
C LEU A 149 -5.30 7.85 2.63
N LEU A 150 -5.43 6.54 2.39
CA LEU A 150 -4.57 5.52 2.96
C LEU A 150 -4.04 4.65 1.82
N ARG A 151 -2.73 4.72 1.56
CA ARG A 151 -2.04 3.80 0.68
C ARG A 151 -1.09 2.94 1.50
N VAL A 152 -1.28 1.63 1.43
CA VAL A 152 -0.36 0.65 2.02
C VAL A 152 -0.07 -0.41 0.98
N GLY A 153 1.18 -0.47 0.54
CA GLY A 153 1.67 -1.47 -0.38
C GLY A 153 2.77 -2.30 0.23
N PHE A 154 2.84 -3.57 -0.19
CA PHE A 154 3.96 -4.44 0.10
C PHE A 154 4.69 -4.77 -1.19
N LEU A 155 5.97 -4.40 -1.28
CA LEU A 155 6.83 -4.79 -2.39
C LEU A 155 7.34 -6.20 -2.12
N CYS A 156 6.77 -7.16 -2.83
CA CYS A 156 7.15 -8.56 -2.82
C CYS A 156 7.34 -9.06 -4.25
N ASP A 157 8.05 -10.17 -4.42
CA ASP A 157 8.09 -10.87 -5.71
C ASP A 157 6.66 -11.21 -6.15
N MET A 158 6.31 -10.89 -7.40
CA MET A 158 5.02 -11.23 -8.00
C MET A 158 4.77 -12.74 -8.02
N TYR A 159 5.85 -13.54 -8.01
CA TYR A 159 5.82 -14.99 -7.98
C TYR A 159 5.82 -15.58 -6.58
N ALA A 160 5.88 -14.76 -5.52
CA ALA A 160 5.81 -15.26 -4.16
C ALA A 160 4.51 -16.10 -3.99
N PRO A 161 4.62 -17.32 -3.43
CA PRO A 161 3.48 -18.23 -3.30
C PRO A 161 2.42 -17.67 -2.35
N TYR A 162 2.80 -16.75 -1.46
CA TYR A 162 1.91 -16.12 -0.50
C TYR A 162 2.21 -14.64 -0.33
N LYS A 163 1.18 -13.85 0.01
CA LYS A 163 1.36 -12.44 0.38
C LYS A 163 1.87 -12.31 1.82
N PRO A 164 2.65 -11.26 2.12
CA PRO A 164 3.22 -11.07 3.45
C PRO A 164 2.20 -10.73 4.52
N VAL A 165 1.09 -10.11 4.14
CA VAL A 165 0.20 -9.47 5.10
C VAL A 165 -1.24 -9.77 4.76
N VAL A 166 -2.04 -10.05 5.79
CA VAL A 166 -3.49 -10.12 5.67
C VAL A 166 -4.10 -8.76 6.03
N LEU A 167 -5.20 -8.38 5.39
CA LEU A 167 -5.82 -7.07 5.56
C LEU A 167 -6.11 -6.70 7.03
N ARG A 168 -6.48 -7.68 7.86
CA ARG A 168 -6.74 -7.50 9.30
C ARG A 168 -5.52 -7.01 10.10
N ASP A 169 -4.31 -7.21 9.58
CA ASP A 169 -3.06 -6.78 10.21
C ASP A 169 -2.77 -5.28 9.93
N ILE A 170 -3.42 -4.72 8.91
CA ILE A 170 -3.35 -3.29 8.54
C ILE A 170 -4.52 -2.54 9.16
N LYS A 171 -5.70 -3.15 9.21
CA LYS A 171 -6.93 -2.51 9.67
C LYS A 171 -7.82 -3.49 10.43
N SER A 172 -8.29 -3.07 11.61
CA SER A 172 -9.34 -3.82 12.32
C SER A 172 -10.66 -3.80 11.52
N PRO A 173 -11.38 -4.93 11.41
CA PRO A 173 -12.69 -4.96 10.76
C PRO A 173 -13.70 -3.95 11.32
N SER A 174 -13.64 -3.67 12.63
CA SER A 174 -14.57 -2.76 13.32
C SER A 174 -14.13 -1.30 13.34
N HIS A 175 -12.90 -0.98 12.92
CA HIS A 175 -12.40 0.39 12.99
C HIS A 175 -12.86 1.22 11.78
N HIS A 176 -13.47 2.38 12.05
CA HIS A 176 -13.94 3.31 11.02
C HIS A 176 -13.08 4.57 11.01
N TRP A 177 -12.64 4.99 9.82
CA TRP A 177 -12.04 6.31 9.59
C TRP A 177 -13.11 7.24 8.98
N PRO A 178 -13.68 8.20 9.74
CA PRO A 178 -14.86 8.95 9.33
C PRO A 178 -14.72 9.85 8.09
N ARG A 179 -13.55 9.88 7.47
CA ARG A 179 -13.24 10.72 6.32
C ARG A 179 -12.50 9.96 5.23
N LEU A 180 -12.33 8.65 5.36
CA LEU A 180 -11.56 7.87 4.42
C LEU A 180 -12.32 7.79 3.10
N THR A 181 -11.76 8.44 2.08
CA THR A 181 -12.31 8.50 0.73
C THR A 181 -11.57 7.59 -0.25
N GLN A 182 -10.29 7.29 0.03
CA GLN A 182 -9.37 6.66 -0.94
C GLN A 182 -8.40 5.67 -0.26
N PRO A 183 -8.84 4.43 0.02
CA PRO A 183 -7.97 3.32 0.33
C PRO A 183 -7.29 2.77 -0.95
N GLU A 184 -5.98 2.61 -0.87
CA GLU A 184 -5.16 1.91 -1.83
C GLU A 184 -4.40 0.79 -1.12
N LEU A 185 -4.66 -0.45 -1.50
CA LEU A 185 -4.06 -1.63 -0.88
C LEU A 185 -3.34 -2.44 -1.95
N SER A 186 -2.07 -2.77 -1.70
CA SER A 186 -1.26 -3.51 -2.66
C SER A 186 -0.61 -4.74 -2.02
N ASN A 187 -0.71 -5.89 -2.69
CA ASN A 187 -0.10 -7.16 -2.31
C ASN A 187 -0.48 -7.64 -0.90
N VAL A 188 -1.77 -7.59 -0.59
CA VAL A 188 -2.32 -8.11 0.67
C VAL A 188 -3.30 -9.26 0.40
N THR A 189 -3.37 -10.22 1.31
CA THR A 189 -4.41 -11.23 1.33
C THR A 189 -5.62 -10.69 2.09
N ALA A 190 -6.81 -10.82 1.55
CA ALA A 190 -8.03 -10.32 2.18
C ALA A 190 -9.20 -11.21 1.76
N ASP A 191 -9.61 -12.15 2.62
CA ASP A 191 -10.79 -12.96 2.32
C ASP A 191 -12.00 -12.07 2.01
N ARG A 192 -12.87 -12.56 1.12
CA ARG A 192 -14.01 -11.83 0.60
C ARG A 192 -14.84 -11.16 1.70
N HIS A 193 -15.13 -11.88 2.77
CA HIS A 193 -15.94 -11.36 3.88
C HIS A 193 -15.22 -10.22 4.61
N THR A 194 -13.95 -10.42 4.98
CA THR A 194 -13.15 -9.38 5.65
C THR A 194 -12.99 -8.13 4.79
N LEU A 195 -12.70 -8.29 3.49
CA LEU A 195 -12.56 -7.18 2.56
C LEU A 195 -13.87 -6.40 2.46
N MET A 196 -14.99 -7.07 2.19
CA MET A 196 -16.28 -6.42 2.03
C MET A 196 -16.81 -5.82 3.33
N GLN A 197 -16.56 -6.44 4.48
CA GLN A 197 -16.88 -5.86 5.79
C GLN A 197 -16.14 -4.53 6.00
N ILE A 198 -14.86 -4.47 5.63
CA ILE A 198 -14.04 -3.26 5.77
C ILE A 198 -14.48 -2.16 4.82
N LEU A 199 -14.76 -2.49 3.56
CA LEU A 199 -15.18 -1.52 2.54
C LEU A 199 -16.58 -0.99 2.84
N SER A 200 -17.52 -1.87 3.19
CA SER A 200 -18.90 -1.50 3.51
C SER A 200 -18.99 -0.59 4.73
N LEU A 201 -18.06 -0.71 5.68
CA LEU A 201 -17.97 0.19 6.84
C LEU A 201 -17.71 1.66 6.44
N HIS A 202 -17.19 1.91 5.24
CA HIS A 202 -16.87 3.25 4.71
C HIS A 202 -17.76 3.61 3.51
N ASN A 203 -18.89 2.92 3.29
CA ASN A 203 -19.72 3.11 2.10
C ASN A 203 -20.22 4.56 1.91
N ASP A 204 -20.35 5.32 3.00
CA ASP A 204 -20.82 6.71 3.04
C ASP A 204 -19.74 7.73 2.66
N THR A 205 -18.46 7.34 2.75
CA THR A 205 -17.30 8.22 2.61
C THR A 205 -16.40 7.82 1.45
N LEU A 206 -16.37 6.53 1.11
CA LEU A 206 -15.52 5.96 0.07
C LEU A 206 -15.90 6.48 -1.31
N GLN A 207 -14.93 7.07 -2.03
CA GLN A 207 -15.12 7.62 -3.38
C GLN A 207 -14.25 6.93 -4.41
N SER A 208 -13.04 6.51 -4.02
CA SER A 208 -12.13 5.80 -4.91
C SER A 208 -11.60 4.56 -4.22
N LEU A 209 -11.42 3.46 -4.96
CA LEU A 209 -10.85 2.22 -4.44
C LEU A 209 -9.72 1.74 -5.34
N CYS A 210 -8.55 1.50 -4.75
CA CYS A 210 -7.41 0.90 -5.44
C CYS A 210 -7.04 -0.43 -4.79
N LEU A 211 -7.07 -1.50 -5.57
CA LEU A 211 -6.74 -2.87 -5.15
C LEU A 211 -5.72 -3.43 -6.15
N GLN A 212 -4.46 -3.53 -5.73
CA GLN A 212 -3.38 -4.03 -6.58
C GLN A 212 -2.87 -5.38 -6.09
N GLY A 213 -3.00 -6.42 -6.91
CA GLY A 213 -2.48 -7.75 -6.58
C GLY A 213 -3.04 -8.32 -5.28
N ILE A 214 -4.32 -8.06 -5.02
CA ILE A 214 -5.05 -8.58 -3.86
C ILE A 214 -5.34 -10.08 -4.05
N ASP A 215 -5.19 -10.83 -2.97
CA ASP A 215 -5.51 -12.25 -2.92
C ASP A 215 -6.74 -12.47 -1.99
N PRO A 216 -7.94 -12.72 -2.54
CA PRO A 216 -9.15 -13.04 -1.80
C PRO A 216 -9.15 -14.44 -1.16
N GLY A 217 -8.05 -15.19 -1.26
CA GLY A 217 -7.88 -16.51 -0.71
C GLY A 217 -8.74 -17.54 -1.44
N GLU A 218 -9.63 -18.20 -0.70
CA GLU A 218 -10.50 -19.27 -1.21
C GLU A 218 -11.71 -18.75 -2.01
N ASN A 219 -11.84 -17.44 -2.23
CA ASN A 219 -13.00 -16.86 -2.92
C ASN A 219 -12.59 -16.38 -4.32
N PRO A 220 -13.44 -16.53 -5.35
CA PRO A 220 -13.14 -16.05 -6.68
C PRO A 220 -13.47 -14.56 -6.85
N TRP A 221 -12.69 -13.87 -7.69
CA TRP A 221 -12.91 -12.50 -8.11
C TRP A 221 -14.23 -12.33 -8.84
N GLU A 222 -14.67 -13.35 -9.59
CA GLU A 222 -15.99 -13.37 -10.23
C GLU A 222 -17.13 -13.10 -9.24
N LYS A 223 -17.01 -13.50 -7.96
CA LYS A 223 -18.02 -13.25 -6.92
C LYS A 223 -17.75 -11.98 -6.12
N LEU A 224 -16.47 -11.62 -5.95
CA LEU A 224 -16.08 -10.41 -5.24
C LEU A 224 -16.41 -9.13 -6.02
N LEU A 225 -16.19 -9.09 -7.34
CA LEU A 225 -16.43 -7.89 -8.15
C LEU A 225 -17.91 -7.44 -8.15
N PRO A 226 -18.91 -8.32 -8.34
CA PRO A 226 -20.32 -7.94 -8.21
C PRO A 226 -20.65 -7.43 -6.80
N GLU A 227 -20.04 -8.00 -5.76
CA GLU A 227 -20.28 -7.54 -4.38
C GLU A 227 -19.71 -6.14 -4.16
N ILE A 228 -18.50 -5.85 -4.65
CA ILE A 228 -17.92 -4.50 -4.65
C ILE A 228 -18.84 -3.53 -5.39
N ARG A 229 -19.27 -3.87 -6.60
CA ARG A 229 -20.17 -3.05 -7.44
C ARG A 229 -21.49 -2.74 -6.73
N ASN A 230 -22.11 -3.74 -6.11
CA ASN A 230 -23.44 -3.61 -5.53
C ASN A 230 -23.42 -2.95 -4.14
N ALA A 231 -22.32 -3.07 -3.40
CA ALA A 231 -22.20 -2.51 -2.06
C ALA A 231 -21.67 -1.06 -2.05
N LEU A 232 -20.90 -0.66 -3.08
CA LEU A 232 -20.15 0.59 -3.07
C LEU A 232 -20.52 1.49 -4.26
N TYR A 233 -20.70 2.80 -4.00
CA TYR A 233 -20.91 3.81 -5.04
C TYR A 233 -19.60 4.56 -5.32
N LEU A 234 -18.69 3.91 -6.06
CA LEU A 234 -17.36 4.44 -6.35
C LEU A 234 -17.38 5.39 -7.54
N LYS A 235 -16.76 6.57 -7.40
CA LYS A 235 -16.45 7.46 -8.54
C LYS A 235 -15.33 6.88 -9.40
N ASP A 236 -14.32 6.32 -8.73
CA ASP A 236 -13.14 5.74 -9.36
C ASP A 236 -12.84 4.36 -8.77
N ALA A 237 -12.47 3.42 -9.65
CA ALA A 237 -11.94 2.12 -9.27
C ALA A 237 -10.64 1.87 -10.02
N TYR A 238 -9.66 1.30 -9.31
CA TYR A 238 -8.36 0.89 -9.83
C TYR A 238 -7.97 -0.48 -9.26
N ILE A 239 -8.57 -1.52 -9.86
CA ILE A 239 -8.28 -2.92 -9.63
C ILE A 239 -7.26 -3.35 -10.69
N CYS A 240 -6.07 -3.76 -10.25
CA CYS A 240 -4.97 -4.10 -11.14
C CYS A 240 -3.98 -5.12 -10.52
N GLY A 241 -2.89 -5.40 -11.24
CA GLY A 241 -1.89 -6.40 -10.81
C GLY A 241 -2.28 -7.82 -11.21
N THR A 242 -1.54 -8.78 -10.67
CA THR A 242 -1.90 -10.20 -10.75
C THR A 242 -2.93 -10.51 -9.65
N LEU A 243 -4.19 -10.64 -10.05
CA LEU A 243 -5.29 -11.10 -9.19
C LEU A 243 -5.27 -12.61 -9.16
N LYS A 244 -5.36 -13.21 -7.98
CA LYS A 244 -5.50 -14.67 -7.79
C LYS A 244 -6.81 -14.93 -7.05
N GLY A 245 -7.36 -16.13 -7.14
CA GLY A 245 -8.56 -16.58 -6.41
C GLY A 245 -8.72 -18.09 -6.55
N ARG A 246 -9.76 -18.67 -5.95
CA ARG A 246 -10.12 -20.08 -6.18
C ARG A 246 -11.56 -20.19 -6.65
N MET A 247 -11.78 -21.01 -7.66
CA MET A 247 -13.11 -21.31 -8.17
C MET A 247 -13.91 -22.13 -7.14
N GLU A 248 -15.18 -21.79 -6.99
CA GLU A 248 -16.12 -22.44 -6.06
C GLU A 248 -17.03 -23.48 -6.75
N ASP A 249 -16.94 -23.66 -8.07
CA ASP A 249 -17.85 -24.52 -8.81
C ASP A 249 -17.54 -26.01 -8.63
N GLU A 250 -18.57 -26.84 -8.45
CA GLU A 250 -18.45 -28.28 -8.14
C GLU A 250 -17.63 -29.08 -9.18
N GLN A 251 -17.47 -28.58 -10.40
CA GLN A 251 -16.68 -29.22 -11.46
C GLN A 251 -15.21 -28.82 -11.44
N ASP A 252 -14.91 -27.61 -10.94
CA ASP A 252 -13.57 -26.98 -10.96
C ASP A 252 -13.13 -26.57 -9.54
N GLU A 253 -13.69 -27.20 -8.51
CA GLU A 253 -13.45 -26.86 -7.10
C GLU A 253 -11.96 -26.94 -6.79
N GLY A 254 -11.38 -25.81 -6.37
CA GLY A 254 -9.96 -25.71 -6.05
C GLY A 254 -9.06 -25.33 -7.23
N GLN A 255 -9.59 -25.15 -8.44
CA GLN A 255 -8.85 -24.55 -9.55
C GLN A 255 -8.50 -23.09 -9.22
N LEU A 256 -7.26 -22.72 -9.52
CA LEU A 256 -6.75 -21.37 -9.29
C LEU A 256 -7.27 -20.43 -10.37
N GLU A 257 -8.04 -19.42 -9.98
CA GLU A 257 -8.38 -18.27 -10.80
C GLU A 257 -7.17 -17.32 -10.82
N THR A 258 -6.72 -16.86 -12.00
CA THR A 258 -5.62 -15.89 -12.09
C THR A 258 -5.84 -14.91 -13.22
N TRP A 259 -5.93 -13.62 -12.91
CA TRP A 259 -6.08 -12.54 -13.90
C TRP A 259 -4.86 -11.62 -13.86
N LYS A 260 -4.20 -11.43 -15.02
CA LYS A 260 -3.02 -10.56 -15.14
C LYS A 260 -3.41 -9.19 -15.70
N LEU A 261 -3.56 -8.20 -14.81
CA LEU A 261 -4.00 -6.83 -15.13
C LEU A 261 -2.85 -5.80 -15.15
N ASP A 262 -1.61 -6.24 -14.95
CA ASP A 262 -0.39 -5.42 -14.81
C ASP A 262 0.37 -5.15 -16.12
N MET A 263 0.13 -5.94 -17.18
CA MET A 263 0.87 -5.78 -18.44
C MET A 263 0.51 -4.50 -19.18
N VAL A 264 1.29 -3.43 -18.95
CA VAL A 264 1.34 -2.23 -19.79
C VAL A 264 2.39 -2.46 -20.88
N GLY A 265 1.98 -2.48 -22.15
CA GLY A 265 2.98 -2.35 -23.22
C GLY A 265 2.65 -2.90 -24.61
N ILE A 266 1.62 -3.74 -24.81
CA ILE A 266 1.35 -4.27 -26.16
C ILE A 266 -0.13 -4.19 -26.55
N TRP A 267 -1.04 -4.19 -25.57
CA TRP A 267 -2.47 -4.02 -25.78
C TRP A 267 -3.00 -3.24 -24.57
N GLU A 268 -3.85 -2.24 -24.77
CA GLU A 268 -4.68 -1.77 -23.67
C GLU A 268 -5.33 -3.01 -23.06
N ASN A 269 -5.12 -3.25 -21.76
CA ASN A 269 -5.74 -4.39 -21.11
C ASN A 269 -7.23 -4.05 -20.98
N ASP A 270 -7.98 -4.29 -22.06
CA ASP A 270 -9.42 -4.03 -22.17
C ASP A 270 -10.15 -4.58 -20.95
N MET A 271 -9.68 -5.71 -20.42
CA MET A 271 -10.21 -6.33 -19.20
C MET A 271 -9.98 -5.45 -17.97
N ARG A 272 -8.77 -4.90 -17.76
CA ARG A 272 -8.51 -3.94 -16.66
C ARG A 272 -9.42 -2.72 -16.77
N ALA A 273 -9.53 -2.12 -17.95
CA ALA A 273 -10.38 -0.94 -18.15
C ALA A 273 -11.86 -1.27 -17.91
N SER A 274 -12.31 -2.44 -18.35
CA SER A 274 -13.68 -2.91 -18.21
C SER A 274 -14.03 -3.25 -16.75
N ILE A 275 -13.17 -3.96 -16.01
CA ILE A 275 -13.35 -4.22 -14.57
C ILE A 275 -13.45 -2.89 -13.80
N ASN A 276 -12.56 -1.95 -14.10
CA ASN A 276 -12.57 -0.65 -13.44
C ASN A 276 -13.79 0.19 -13.79
N ARG A 277 -14.39 0.01 -14.96
CA ARG A 277 -15.66 0.66 -15.32
C ARG A 277 -16.84 -0.05 -14.67
N TYR A 278 -16.82 -1.38 -14.62
CA TYR A 278 -17.84 -2.24 -14.01
C TYR A 278 -18.06 -1.91 -12.52
N CYS A 279 -17.01 -1.57 -11.77
CA CYS A 279 -17.12 -1.23 -10.35
C CYS A 279 -17.48 0.24 -10.06
N ARG A 280 -17.65 1.10 -11.06
CA ARG A 280 -18.00 2.52 -10.86
C ARG A 280 -19.50 2.73 -10.79
N ASN A 281 -19.90 3.81 -10.14
CA ASN A 281 -21.26 4.34 -10.10
C ASN A 281 -22.33 3.29 -9.75
N GLY A 282 -21.99 2.32 -8.90
CA GLY A 282 -22.95 1.36 -8.36
C GLY A 282 -23.86 0.69 -9.40
N ALA A 283 -23.31 0.20 -10.52
CA ALA A 283 -24.03 -0.47 -11.60
C ALA A 283 -24.76 0.42 -12.63
N GLU A 284 -24.79 1.75 -12.47
CA GLU A 284 -25.65 2.62 -13.30
C GLU A 284 -25.25 2.66 -14.79
N ASP A 285 -23.94 2.58 -15.08
CA ASP A 285 -23.38 2.90 -16.41
C ASP A 285 -22.72 1.70 -17.13
N TYR A 286 -22.88 0.48 -16.62
CA TYR A 286 -22.21 -0.71 -17.17
C TYR A 286 -23.11 -1.97 -17.11
N PRO A 287 -23.12 -2.84 -18.14
CA PRO A 287 -23.90 -4.09 -18.11
C PRO A 287 -23.69 -4.92 -16.84
N ASP A 288 -24.73 -5.61 -16.37
CA ASP A 288 -24.65 -6.50 -15.19
C ASP A 288 -23.76 -7.73 -15.41
N GLU A 289 -23.48 -8.04 -16.68
CA GLU A 289 -22.54 -9.10 -17.05
C GLU A 289 -21.11 -8.70 -16.67
N LEU A 290 -20.41 -9.61 -15.99
CA LEU A 290 -19.01 -9.41 -15.68
C LEU A 290 -18.20 -9.29 -16.98
N PRO A 291 -17.24 -8.35 -17.05
CA PRO A 291 -16.41 -8.17 -18.22
C PRO A 291 -15.32 -9.25 -18.31
N LEU A 292 -15.74 -10.51 -18.37
CA LEU A 292 -14.89 -11.65 -18.64
C LEU A 292 -14.85 -11.84 -20.15
N THR A 293 -13.69 -11.69 -20.76
CA THR A 293 -13.52 -12.17 -22.15
C THR A 293 -13.45 -13.69 -22.13
N ASP A 294 -13.97 -14.38 -23.15
CA ASP A 294 -13.91 -15.85 -23.35
C ASP A 294 -12.49 -16.47 -23.30
N ARG A 295 -11.46 -15.67 -23.02
CA ARG A 295 -10.03 -16.00 -22.96
C ARG A 295 -9.48 -16.16 -21.54
N VAL A 296 -10.33 -16.15 -20.51
CA VAL A 296 -9.88 -16.35 -19.10
C VAL A 296 -9.91 -17.83 -18.68
N MET A 297 -10.28 -18.75 -19.60
CA MET A 297 -10.09 -20.21 -19.43
C MET A 297 -8.70 -20.67 -19.87
#